data_AF-F7GMT2-F1
#
_entry.id   AF-F7GMT2-F1
#
_cell.length_a   1.000
_cell.length_b   1.000
_cell.length_c   1.000
_cell.angle_alpha   90.00
_cell.angle_beta   90.00
_cell.angle_gamma   90.00
#
_symmetry.space_group_name_H-M   'P 1'
#
loop_
_entity.id
_entity.type
_entity.pdbx_description
1 polymer ?
#
loop_
_entity_poly.entity_id
_entity_poly.type
_entity_poly.pdbx_seq_one_letter_code
_entity_poly.pdbx_strand_id
1 'polypeptide(L)'
;MWKEIPIPFYLSVYFFNVMNPSEILKGEKPQVQERGPYVYREFRHKTNITFNNNDTVSFLEYRTFQFEPSKSHGSESDYIVMPNILVLGAAVMMENKPMTLKLIMTLAFTTLGERAFMNRTVGEIMWGYQDPLVNLINKYFPGMFPFKDKFGLFAELNNSDSGLFTVFTGVQNISRIHLVDKWNGLSKVDFWHSDQCNMINGTAGQMWPPFMTPESSLEFYSPEACRSMKLMYKEPGVFEGIPTYRFVAPKTLFANGSIYPPNEGFCPCLESGIQNVSTCRFSAPLFLSHPHFLNADPVLAEAVTGLHPNQEAHSLFLDIHPVTGIPMNCSVKLQLSLYMKSIAGIGQTGKIEPVVLPLLWFAESGAMEGETLHTFYTQLVLMPKVMHYAQYVLLALGCVLLLVPVICQIRSKVGAGQSVARADSYSLACWGKGASDRTLWPTAAWSPPPAAVLLLCWSGSGHRWGLRCRLASFACRVATTLPVLEGLGPSLGGGAGGL
;
A
#
# COMPACT_ATOMS: atom_id res chain seq x y z
N MET A 1 -7.34 9.25 -4.73
CA MET A 1 -6.58 8.21 -4.02
C MET A 1 -5.53 7.55 -4.90
N TRP A 2 -5.86 6.94 -6.05
CA TRP A 2 -4.81 6.30 -6.87
C TRP A 2 -3.84 7.29 -7.55
N LYS A 3 -4.38 8.34 -8.19
CA LYS A 3 -3.59 9.37 -8.89
C LYS A 3 -2.66 10.13 -7.93
N GLU A 4 -3.22 10.58 -6.82
CA GLU A 4 -2.54 11.28 -5.74
C GLU A 4 -2.87 10.54 -4.43
N ILE A 5 -1.82 10.01 -3.82
CA ILE A 5 -1.92 9.20 -2.60
C ILE A 5 -1.97 10.16 -1.41
N PRO A 6 -3.08 10.21 -0.65
CA PRO A 6 -3.26 11.19 0.43
C PRO A 6 -2.59 10.76 1.74
N ILE A 7 -1.83 9.66 1.74
CA ILE A 7 -1.23 9.03 2.91
C ILE A 7 0.27 9.32 2.88
N PRO A 8 0.90 9.74 4.00
CA PRO A 8 2.34 9.93 4.01
C PRO A 8 3.07 8.58 3.99
N PHE A 9 4.07 8.50 3.13
CA PHE A 9 5.06 7.43 3.14
C PHE A 9 6.37 7.95 3.74
N TYR A 10 7.09 7.07 4.41
CA TYR A 10 8.38 7.35 5.01
C TYR A 10 9.39 6.27 4.62
N LEU A 11 10.54 6.69 4.10
CA LEU A 11 11.72 5.87 3.91
C LEU A 11 12.63 6.07 5.13
N SER A 12 12.80 5.03 5.93
CA SER A 12 13.73 5.00 7.06
C SER A 12 14.96 4.18 6.68
N VAL A 13 16.16 4.76 6.77
CA VAL A 13 17.42 4.11 6.37
C VAL A 13 18.33 3.91 7.57
N TYR A 14 18.94 2.73 7.64
CA TYR A 14 19.85 2.31 8.71
C TYR A 14 21.14 1.83 8.06
N PHE A 15 22.26 2.50 8.36
CA PHE A 15 23.57 2.20 7.78
C PHE A 15 24.37 1.27 8.68
N PHE A 16 25.17 0.40 8.07
CA PHE A 16 26.16 -0.38 8.80
C PHE A 16 27.52 0.31 8.73
N ASN A 17 27.84 1.07 9.78
CA ASN A 17 29.12 1.77 9.92
C ASN A 17 30.23 0.76 10.24
N VAL A 18 31.25 0.68 9.39
CA VAL A 18 32.39 -0.23 9.55
C VAL A 18 33.36 0.31 10.60
N MET A 19 33.64 -0.48 11.62
CA MET A 19 34.47 -0.07 12.77
C MET A 19 35.95 -0.41 12.61
N ASN A 20 36.30 -1.43 11.82
CA ASN A 20 37.66 -1.97 11.67
C ASN A 20 38.13 -2.12 10.21
N PRO A 21 38.08 -1.04 9.39
CA PRO A 21 38.39 -1.13 7.95
C PRO A 21 39.84 -1.58 7.67
N SER A 22 40.79 -1.22 8.53
CA SER A 22 42.21 -1.56 8.36
C SER A 22 42.49 -3.04 8.63
N GLU A 23 41.76 -3.61 9.59
CA GLU A 23 41.83 -5.01 10.01
C GLU A 23 41.19 -5.91 8.96
N ILE A 24 40.06 -5.49 8.38
CA ILE A 24 39.41 -6.19 7.28
C ILE A 24 40.37 -6.34 6.09
N LEU A 25 41.14 -5.29 5.76
CA LEU A 25 42.17 -5.35 4.72
C LEU A 25 43.33 -6.32 5.03
N LYS A 26 43.49 -6.73 6.29
CA LYS A 26 44.47 -7.74 6.72
C LYS A 26 43.89 -9.16 6.78
N GLY A 27 42.58 -9.32 6.54
CA GLY A 27 41.88 -10.60 6.58
C GLY A 27 41.12 -10.86 7.89
N GLU A 28 40.97 -9.85 8.76
CA GLU A 28 40.14 -9.99 9.94
C GLU A 28 38.64 -9.85 9.63
N LYS A 29 37.83 -10.40 10.54
CA LYS A 29 36.38 -10.37 10.46
C LYS A 29 35.83 -8.93 10.52
N PRO A 30 34.89 -8.54 9.63
CA PRO A 30 34.26 -7.22 9.70
C PRO A 30 33.45 -7.03 10.99
N GLN A 31 33.58 -5.84 11.57
CA GLN A 31 32.77 -5.36 12.69
C GLN A 31 32.00 -4.12 12.24
N VAL A 32 30.68 -4.17 12.39
CA VAL A 32 29.78 -3.07 11.99
C VAL A 32 28.95 -2.60 13.18
N GLN A 33 28.59 -1.33 13.15
CA GLN A 33 27.63 -0.72 14.06
C GLN A 33 26.49 -0.12 13.26
N GLU A 34 25.25 -0.49 13.60
CA GLU A 34 24.08 0.12 12.99
C GLU A 34 23.97 1.61 13.40
N ARG A 35 23.72 2.48 12.41
CA ARG A 35 23.42 3.90 12.61
C ARG A 35 22.14 4.27 11.88
N GLY A 36 21.14 4.72 12.61
CA GLY A 36 19.85 5.15 12.08
C GLY A 36 18.78 5.26 13.17
N PRO A 37 17.52 5.47 12.78
CA PRO A 37 17.08 5.73 11.42
C PRO A 37 17.45 7.15 10.93
N TYR A 38 17.70 7.27 9.64
CA TYR A 38 17.61 8.52 8.88
C TYR A 38 16.32 8.47 8.07
N VAL A 39 15.38 9.36 8.38
CA VAL A 39 14.01 9.30 7.89
C VAL A 39 13.76 10.37 6.84
N TYR A 40 13.18 9.94 5.73
CA TYR A 40 12.76 10.81 4.64
C TYR A 40 11.27 10.63 4.42
N ARG A 41 10.52 11.73 4.39
CA ARG A 41 9.15 11.75 3.89
C ARG A 41 9.17 11.58 2.38
N GLU A 42 8.40 10.63 1.90
CA GLU A 42 8.26 10.33 0.49
C GLU A 42 6.96 10.92 -0.05
N PHE A 43 7.06 11.66 -1.16
CA PHE A 43 5.91 12.12 -1.92
C PHE A 43 5.84 11.38 -3.25
N ARG A 44 4.65 10.88 -3.58
CA ARG A 44 4.38 10.18 -4.85
C ARG A 44 3.34 10.93 -5.64
N HIS A 45 3.62 11.14 -6.92
CA HIS A 45 2.65 11.68 -7.85
C HIS A 45 2.76 10.99 -9.19
N LYS A 46 1.61 10.84 -9.87
CA LYS A 46 1.53 10.19 -11.17
C LYS A 46 1.33 11.19 -12.29
N THR A 47 2.11 11.05 -13.35
CA THR A 47 2.04 11.90 -14.55
C THR A 47 1.90 11.04 -15.81
N ASN A 48 1.69 11.70 -16.96
CA ASN A 48 1.52 11.05 -18.27
C ASN A 48 0.46 9.95 -18.28
N ILE A 49 -0.63 10.16 -17.54
CA ILE A 49 -1.72 9.20 -17.37
C ILE A 49 -2.51 9.10 -18.68
N THR A 50 -2.47 7.92 -19.30
CA THR A 50 -3.15 7.64 -20.57
C THR A 50 -4.03 6.41 -20.42
N PHE A 51 -5.32 6.54 -20.68
CA PHE A 51 -6.25 5.42 -20.71
C PHE A 51 -6.27 4.78 -22.10
N ASN A 52 -6.14 3.47 -22.13
CA ASN A 52 -6.04 2.69 -23.35
C ASN A 52 -7.36 1.95 -23.63
N ASN A 53 -7.61 1.60 -24.90
CA ASN A 53 -8.83 0.91 -25.33
C ASN A 53 -8.93 -0.55 -24.84
N ASN A 54 -7.88 -1.10 -24.25
CA ASN A 54 -7.79 -2.48 -23.77
C ASN A 54 -7.97 -2.62 -22.24
N ASP A 55 -8.75 -1.73 -21.61
CA ASP A 55 -8.98 -1.72 -20.15
C ASP A 55 -7.70 -1.55 -19.32
N THR A 56 -6.71 -0.83 -19.87
CA THR A 56 -5.48 -0.49 -19.15
C THR A 56 -5.28 1.02 -19.04
N VAL A 57 -4.48 1.42 -18.07
CA VAL A 57 -4.00 2.78 -17.88
C VAL A 57 -2.48 2.76 -17.78
N SER A 58 -1.83 3.63 -18.56
CA SER A 58 -0.38 3.82 -18.54
C SER A 58 -0.02 5.09 -17.77
N PHE A 59 1.01 5.05 -16.93
CA PHE A 59 1.44 6.19 -16.11
C PHE A 59 2.90 6.08 -15.69
N LEU A 60 3.50 7.24 -15.39
CA LEU A 60 4.78 7.34 -14.69
C LEU A 60 4.52 7.73 -13.25
N GLU A 61 5.19 7.08 -12.30
CA GLU A 61 5.14 7.44 -10.88
C GLU A 61 6.46 8.09 -10.47
N TYR A 62 6.38 9.36 -10.10
CA TYR A 62 7.51 10.13 -9.63
C TYR A 62 7.57 10.11 -8.11
N ARG A 63 8.79 9.95 -7.57
CA ARG A 63 9.06 9.90 -6.14
C ARG A 63 9.99 11.06 -5.76
N THR A 64 9.67 11.78 -4.70
CA THR A 64 10.56 12.77 -4.10
C THR A 64 10.74 12.51 -2.62
N PHE A 65 11.94 12.74 -2.11
CA PHE A 65 12.31 12.46 -0.74
C PHE A 65 12.70 13.76 -0.02
N GLN A 66 12.08 14.01 1.13
CA GLN A 66 12.37 15.16 1.98
C GLN A 66 12.84 14.66 3.34
N PHE A 67 14.03 15.07 3.76
CA PHE A 67 14.57 14.67 5.06
C PHE A 67 13.72 15.17 6.22
N GLU A 68 13.51 14.32 7.23
CA GLU A 68 12.72 14.60 8.43
C GLU A 68 13.62 14.55 9.67
N PRO A 69 14.24 15.67 10.07
CA PRO A 69 15.14 15.71 11.23
C PRO A 69 14.46 15.28 12.53
N SER A 70 13.17 15.60 12.70
CA SER A 70 12.41 15.30 13.91
C SER A 70 12.15 13.79 14.13
N LYS A 71 12.21 13.00 13.06
CA LYS A 71 12.03 11.54 13.07
C LYS A 71 13.34 10.78 12.94
N SER A 72 14.45 11.49 12.75
CA SER A 72 15.78 10.91 12.52
C SER A 72 16.61 10.95 13.80
N HIS A 73 17.46 9.95 13.99
CA HIS A 73 18.40 9.94 15.11
C HIS A 73 19.63 10.82 14.85
N GLY A 74 20.03 10.95 13.59
CA GLY A 74 21.18 11.76 13.16
C GLY A 74 20.82 12.78 12.09
N SER A 75 21.83 13.49 11.60
CA SER A 75 21.71 14.45 10.50
C SER A 75 22.24 13.87 9.18
N GLU A 76 21.86 14.42 8.04
CA GLU A 76 22.46 14.03 6.76
C GLU A 76 23.97 14.33 6.68
N SER A 77 24.49 15.20 7.55
CA SER A 77 25.92 15.48 7.69
C SER A 77 26.69 14.48 8.54
N ASP A 78 26.03 13.46 9.11
CA ASP A 78 26.69 12.42 9.87
C ASP A 78 27.60 11.58 8.96
N TYR A 79 28.85 11.37 9.40
CA TYR A 79 29.81 10.55 8.66
C TYR A 79 29.60 9.06 8.93
N ILE A 80 29.66 8.26 7.86
CA ILE A 80 29.59 6.81 7.86
C ILE A 80 30.79 6.26 7.10
N VAL A 81 31.50 5.33 7.73
CA VAL A 81 32.53 4.52 7.11
C VAL A 81 31.87 3.29 6.51
N MET A 82 32.00 3.11 5.19
CA MET A 82 31.41 1.96 4.50
C MET A 82 32.31 1.49 3.35
N PRO A 83 32.11 0.27 2.83
CA PRO A 83 32.81 -0.21 1.65
C PRO A 83 32.60 0.73 0.46
N ASN A 84 33.68 1.08 -0.24
CA ASN A 84 33.60 1.81 -1.49
C ASN A 84 33.10 0.84 -2.59
N ILE A 85 31.82 0.95 -2.91
CA ILE A 85 31.12 0.06 -3.85
C ILE A 85 31.76 0.11 -5.23
N LEU A 86 32.20 1.29 -5.68
CA LEU A 86 32.82 1.45 -7.00
C LEU A 86 34.15 0.69 -7.06
N VAL A 87 35.00 0.84 -6.05
CA VAL A 87 36.33 0.20 -6.01
C VAL A 87 36.22 -1.30 -5.82
N LEU A 88 35.50 -1.74 -4.79
CA LEU A 88 35.41 -3.16 -4.44
C LEU A 88 34.52 -3.92 -5.44
N GLY A 89 33.46 -3.30 -5.95
CA GLY A 89 32.62 -3.86 -6.99
C GLY A 89 33.40 -4.07 -8.30
N ALA A 90 34.09 -3.03 -8.77
CA ALA A 90 34.95 -3.14 -9.95
C ALA A 90 36.06 -4.17 -9.75
N ALA A 91 36.61 -4.29 -8.53
CA ALA A 91 37.64 -5.28 -8.24
C ALA A 91 37.14 -6.73 -8.42
N VAL A 92 35.95 -7.05 -7.91
CA VAL A 92 35.34 -8.38 -8.08
C VAL A 92 35.02 -8.65 -9.56
N MET A 93 34.51 -7.65 -10.30
CA MET A 93 34.25 -7.78 -11.74
C MET A 93 35.53 -8.07 -12.56
N MET A 94 36.68 -7.70 -12.02
CA MET A 94 38.00 -7.89 -12.64
C MET A 94 38.64 -9.24 -12.33
N GLU A 95 38.02 -10.09 -11.50
CA GLU A 95 38.58 -11.37 -11.06
C GLU A 95 39.09 -12.23 -12.22
N ASN A 96 38.28 -12.40 -13.26
CA ASN A 96 38.58 -13.28 -14.40
C ASN A 96 39.30 -12.54 -15.55
N LYS A 97 39.80 -11.32 -15.33
CA LYS A 97 40.51 -10.54 -16.35
C LYS A 97 42.04 -10.74 -16.28
N PRO A 98 42.78 -10.46 -17.37
CA PRO A 98 44.23 -10.59 -17.39
C PRO A 98 44.91 -9.73 -16.32
N MET A 99 46.04 -10.23 -15.79
CA MET A 99 46.81 -9.56 -14.73
C MET A 99 47.24 -8.13 -15.10
N THR A 100 47.57 -7.90 -16.37
CA THR A 100 47.93 -6.57 -16.88
C THR A 100 46.82 -5.54 -16.66
N LEU A 101 45.57 -5.91 -16.92
CA LEU A 101 44.42 -5.02 -16.74
C LEU A 101 44.15 -4.76 -15.25
N LYS A 102 44.32 -5.77 -14.39
CA LYS A 102 44.21 -5.62 -12.93
C LYS A 102 45.26 -4.65 -12.37
N LEU A 103 46.50 -4.74 -12.85
CA LEU A 103 47.59 -3.83 -12.46
C LEU A 103 47.34 -2.40 -12.95
N ILE A 104 46.85 -2.20 -14.18
CA ILE A 104 46.44 -0.88 -14.67
C ILE A 104 45.35 -0.28 -13.78
N MET A 105 44.37 -1.08 -13.38
CA MET A 105 43.30 -0.61 -12.49
C MET A 105 43.83 -0.27 -11.09
N THR A 106 44.76 -1.06 -10.54
CA THR A 106 45.44 -0.71 -9.27
C THR A 106 46.16 0.62 -9.37
N LEU A 107 46.88 0.85 -10.47
CA LEU A 107 47.56 2.11 -10.70
C LEU A 107 46.53 3.25 -10.77
N ALA A 108 45.46 3.09 -11.56
CA ALA A 108 44.39 4.08 -11.67
C ALA A 108 43.78 4.42 -10.30
N PHE A 109 43.36 3.42 -9.52
CA PHE A 109 42.83 3.63 -8.17
C PHE A 109 43.83 4.35 -7.26
N THR A 110 45.10 3.95 -7.29
CA THR A 110 46.15 4.61 -6.48
C THR A 110 46.34 6.07 -6.89
N THR A 111 46.38 6.36 -8.19
CA THR A 111 46.57 7.73 -8.71
C THR A 111 45.38 8.63 -8.44
N LEU A 112 44.17 8.08 -8.40
CA LEU A 112 42.92 8.81 -8.09
C LEU A 112 42.67 8.93 -6.58
N GLY A 113 43.48 8.27 -5.75
CA GLY A 113 43.28 8.27 -4.30
C GLY A 113 42.15 7.35 -3.82
N GLU A 114 41.69 6.44 -4.67
CA GLU A 114 40.61 5.50 -4.37
C GLU A 114 41.03 4.43 -3.37
N ARG A 115 40.19 4.23 -2.35
CA ARG A 115 40.41 3.28 -1.24
C ARG A 115 39.26 2.26 -1.18
N ALA A 116 39.52 1.11 -0.55
CA ALA A 116 38.51 0.07 -0.36
C ALA A 116 37.34 0.47 0.54
N PHE A 117 37.60 1.36 1.51
CA PHE A 117 36.58 1.93 2.38
C PHE A 117 36.54 3.44 2.18
N MET A 118 35.33 3.99 2.18
CA MET A 118 35.07 5.41 2.09
C MET A 118 34.46 5.91 3.39
N ASN A 119 34.77 7.15 3.74
CA ASN A 119 34.17 7.87 4.86
C ASN A 119 33.43 9.09 4.31
N ARG A 120 32.10 9.05 4.29
CA ARG A 120 31.24 10.04 3.63
C ARG A 120 30.03 10.35 4.48
N THR A 121 29.42 11.49 4.21
CA THR A 121 28.18 11.89 4.89
C THR A 121 26.99 11.05 4.40
N VAL A 122 25.96 10.91 5.23
CA VAL A 122 24.72 10.22 4.86
C VAL A 122 24.10 10.81 3.59
N GLY A 123 24.06 12.14 3.48
CA GLY A 123 23.52 12.82 2.29
C GLY A 123 24.30 12.50 1.02
N GLU A 124 25.63 12.43 1.10
CA GLU A 124 26.49 12.01 -0.03
C GLU A 124 26.24 10.56 -0.43
N ILE A 125 26.12 9.63 0.53
CA ILE A 125 25.89 8.21 0.25
C ILE A 125 24.51 7.99 -0.38
N MET A 126 23.49 8.67 0.11
CA MET A 126 22.10 8.54 -0.36
C MET A 126 21.92 9.17 -1.75
N TRP A 127 22.23 10.47 -1.86
CA TRP A 127 21.84 11.32 -3.01
C TRP A 127 22.97 11.60 -3.98
N GLY A 128 24.18 11.27 -3.59
CA GLY A 128 25.31 11.15 -4.46
C GLY A 128 26.41 12.18 -4.23
N TYR A 129 27.63 11.73 -4.48
CA TYR A 129 28.85 12.53 -4.42
C TYR A 129 29.58 12.47 -5.75
N GLN A 130 30.45 13.47 -6.00
CA GLN A 130 31.33 13.45 -7.16
C GLN A 130 32.51 12.53 -6.89
N ASP A 131 32.73 11.62 -7.83
CA ASP A 131 33.76 10.60 -7.73
C ASP A 131 34.73 10.71 -8.91
N PRO A 132 36.05 10.85 -8.67
CA PRO A 132 37.05 10.97 -9.74
C PRO A 132 37.07 9.78 -10.70
N LEU A 133 36.79 8.57 -10.20
CA LEU A 133 36.73 7.36 -11.01
C LEU A 133 35.52 7.38 -11.95
N VAL A 134 34.36 7.82 -11.47
CA VAL A 134 33.16 7.98 -12.31
C VAL A 134 33.40 8.98 -13.43
N ASN A 135 34.01 10.14 -13.11
CA ASN A 135 34.35 11.16 -14.10
C ASN A 135 35.33 10.64 -15.16
N LEU A 136 36.33 9.84 -14.73
CA LEU A 136 37.26 9.21 -15.65
C LEU A 136 36.56 8.22 -16.57
N ILE A 137 35.72 7.33 -16.02
CA ILE A 137 34.98 6.33 -16.80
C ILE A 137 34.05 7.00 -17.79
N ASN A 138 33.27 7.99 -17.39
CA ASN A 138 32.35 8.68 -18.30
C ASN A 138 33.08 9.43 -19.43
N LYS A 139 34.31 9.90 -19.19
CA LYS A 139 35.14 10.54 -20.21
C LYS A 139 35.68 9.55 -21.26
N TYR A 140 36.09 8.35 -20.84
CA TYR A 140 36.74 7.38 -21.73
C TYR A 140 35.80 6.28 -22.26
N PHE A 141 34.71 6.00 -21.55
CA PHE A 141 33.69 4.99 -21.86
C PHE A 141 32.29 5.59 -21.70
N PRO A 142 31.89 6.53 -22.56
CA PRO A 142 30.59 7.18 -22.48
C PRO A 142 29.46 6.13 -22.59
N GLY A 143 28.50 6.18 -21.67
CA GLY A 143 27.35 5.27 -21.64
C GLY A 143 27.55 3.94 -20.91
N MET A 144 28.71 3.72 -20.28
CA MET A 144 28.92 2.54 -19.43
C MET A 144 28.01 2.54 -18.19
N PHE A 145 27.81 3.72 -17.59
CA PHE A 145 26.89 3.93 -16.49
C PHE A 145 25.80 4.92 -16.89
N PRO A 146 24.57 4.78 -16.36
CA PRO A 146 23.50 5.74 -16.63
C PRO A 146 23.70 7.06 -15.87
N PHE A 147 24.50 7.06 -14.80
CA PHE A 147 24.80 8.25 -14.00
C PHE A 147 25.96 9.05 -14.61
N LYS A 148 25.74 10.35 -14.83
CA LYS A 148 26.70 11.23 -15.51
C LYS A 148 27.76 11.82 -14.58
N ASP A 149 27.38 12.29 -13.40
CA ASP A 149 28.27 13.12 -12.57
C ASP A 149 28.35 12.71 -11.10
N LYS A 150 27.34 12.03 -10.57
CA LYS A 150 27.25 11.68 -9.15
C LYS A 150 26.98 10.20 -8.96
N PHE A 151 27.66 9.59 -8.00
CA PHE A 151 27.36 8.25 -7.54
C PHE A 151 26.71 8.32 -6.16
N GLY A 152 25.52 7.73 -6.03
CA GLY A 152 24.81 7.57 -4.77
C GLY A 152 23.84 6.40 -4.87
N LEU A 153 23.54 5.75 -3.75
CA LEU A 153 22.73 4.54 -3.73
C LEU A 153 21.29 4.76 -4.23
N PHE A 154 20.76 5.95 -3.97
CA PHE A 154 19.40 6.36 -4.32
C PHE A 154 19.37 7.66 -5.13
N ALA A 155 20.51 8.07 -5.70
CA ALA A 155 20.64 9.31 -6.46
C ALA A 155 19.63 9.41 -7.60
N GLU A 156 19.43 8.30 -8.33
CA GLU A 156 18.50 8.19 -9.45
C GLU A 156 17.05 7.91 -9.02
N LEU A 157 16.72 7.92 -7.71
CA LEU A 157 15.33 7.77 -7.23
C LEU A 157 14.69 9.10 -6.85
N ASN A 158 15.49 10.14 -6.56
CA ASN A 158 14.94 11.41 -6.11
C ASN A 158 14.53 12.27 -7.30
N ASN A 159 13.26 12.68 -7.34
CA ASN A 159 12.66 13.43 -8.43
C ASN A 159 12.75 12.72 -9.79
N SER A 160 12.63 11.39 -9.76
CA SER A 160 12.64 10.51 -10.92
C SER A 160 11.49 9.51 -10.85
N ASP A 161 11.36 8.69 -11.89
CA ASP A 161 10.36 7.63 -11.98
C ASP A 161 11.02 6.25 -12.15
N SER A 162 10.34 5.21 -11.67
CA SER A 162 10.79 3.82 -11.78
C SER A 162 10.34 3.15 -13.10
N GLY A 163 10.04 3.94 -14.14
CA GLY A 163 9.58 3.47 -15.45
C GLY A 163 8.07 3.53 -15.67
N LEU A 164 7.67 3.28 -16.92
CA LEU A 164 6.28 3.35 -17.39
C LEU A 164 5.52 2.08 -17.02
N PHE A 165 4.60 2.20 -16.07
CA PHE A 165 3.67 1.14 -15.73
C PHE A 165 2.43 1.21 -16.62
N THR A 166 2.00 0.06 -17.14
CA THR A 166 0.69 -0.12 -17.75
C THR A 166 -0.06 -1.18 -16.95
N VAL A 167 -1.17 -0.78 -16.33
CA VAL A 167 -1.93 -1.64 -15.41
C VAL A 167 -3.39 -1.73 -15.82
N PHE A 168 -4.06 -2.82 -15.47
CA PHE A 168 -5.50 -2.97 -15.72
C PHE A 168 -6.32 -2.04 -14.83
N THR A 169 -7.35 -1.40 -15.39
CA THR A 169 -8.22 -0.50 -14.63
C THR A 169 -9.29 -1.25 -13.83
N GLY A 170 -9.61 -2.48 -14.23
CA GLY A 170 -10.60 -3.32 -13.58
C GLY A 170 -12.05 -3.02 -13.98
N VAL A 171 -12.28 -2.17 -14.99
CA VAL A 171 -13.62 -1.82 -15.47
C VAL A 171 -14.33 -3.04 -16.06
N GLN A 172 -13.63 -3.88 -16.83
CA GLN A 172 -14.23 -5.10 -17.37
C GLN A 172 -14.22 -6.25 -16.37
N ASN A 173 -13.13 -6.37 -15.60
CA ASN A 173 -12.97 -7.42 -14.61
C ASN A 173 -12.25 -6.88 -13.36
N ILE A 174 -13.01 -6.70 -12.28
CA ILE A 174 -12.47 -6.17 -11.01
C ILE A 174 -11.38 -7.06 -10.41
N SER A 175 -11.38 -8.36 -10.70
CA SER A 175 -10.33 -9.28 -10.22
C SER A 175 -8.96 -9.02 -10.86
N ARG A 176 -8.90 -8.18 -11.90
CA ARG A 176 -7.65 -7.79 -12.56
C ARG A 176 -7.18 -6.39 -12.21
N ILE A 177 -7.95 -5.65 -11.40
CA ILE A 177 -7.60 -4.26 -11.06
C ILE A 177 -6.14 -4.15 -10.59
N HIS A 178 -5.44 -3.16 -11.13
CA HIS A 178 -4.05 -2.85 -10.80
C HIS A 178 -3.00 -3.92 -11.10
N LEU A 179 -3.36 -5.07 -11.69
CA LEU A 179 -2.37 -6.01 -12.20
C LEU A 179 -1.55 -5.33 -13.30
N VAL A 180 -0.24 -5.57 -13.29
CA VAL A 180 0.67 -5.04 -14.31
C VAL A 180 0.49 -5.84 -15.60
N ASP A 181 0.13 -5.15 -16.68
CA ASP A 181 0.17 -5.71 -18.04
C ASP A 181 1.59 -5.61 -18.59
N LYS A 182 2.20 -4.42 -18.45
CA LYS A 182 3.55 -4.12 -18.94
C LYS A 182 4.27 -3.12 -18.05
N TRP A 183 5.58 -3.29 -17.97
CA TRP A 183 6.51 -2.29 -17.44
C TRP A 183 7.53 -1.93 -18.52
N ASN A 184 7.68 -0.64 -18.84
CA ASN A 184 8.50 -0.16 -19.96
C ASN A 184 8.20 -0.85 -21.30
N GLY A 185 6.93 -1.20 -21.53
CA GLY A 185 6.48 -1.91 -22.73
C GLY A 185 6.76 -3.42 -22.74
N LEU A 186 7.41 -3.94 -21.71
CA LEU A 186 7.75 -5.36 -21.55
C LEU A 186 6.78 -6.07 -20.62
N SER A 187 6.39 -7.30 -20.96
CA SER A 187 5.60 -8.20 -20.09
C SER A 187 6.47 -9.16 -19.27
N LYS A 188 7.74 -9.30 -19.65
CA LYS A 188 8.78 -10.02 -18.91
C LYS A 188 10.09 -9.26 -19.00
N VAL A 189 10.89 -9.30 -17.94
CA VAL A 189 12.26 -8.80 -17.94
C VAL A 189 13.22 -9.83 -18.54
N ASP A 190 14.48 -9.50 -18.67
CA ASP A 190 15.54 -10.36 -19.21
C ASP A 190 16.75 -10.47 -18.26
N PHE A 191 16.54 -10.20 -16.97
CA PHE A 191 17.59 -10.19 -15.96
C PHE A 191 17.97 -11.58 -15.42
N TRP A 192 17.08 -12.57 -15.57
CA TRP A 192 17.16 -13.86 -14.88
C TRP A 192 17.32 -15.04 -15.84
N HIS A 193 17.76 -16.17 -15.31
CA HIS A 193 18.12 -17.36 -16.10
C HIS A 193 16.94 -18.26 -16.47
N SER A 194 15.72 -17.92 -16.05
CA SER A 194 14.51 -18.66 -16.44
C SER A 194 13.38 -17.70 -16.82
N ASP A 195 12.52 -18.15 -17.74
CA ASP A 195 11.35 -17.38 -18.15
C ASP A 195 10.42 -17.08 -16.97
N GLN A 196 10.24 -18.03 -16.04
CA GLN A 196 9.42 -17.84 -14.84
C GLN A 196 9.94 -16.70 -13.96
N CYS A 197 11.25 -16.66 -13.71
CA CYS A 197 11.87 -15.62 -12.87
C CYS A 197 11.80 -14.23 -13.52
N ASN A 198 11.73 -14.20 -14.85
CA ASN A 198 11.61 -13.01 -15.66
C ASN A 198 10.17 -12.47 -15.77
N MET A 199 9.16 -13.19 -15.30
CA MET A 199 7.78 -12.72 -15.39
C MET A 199 7.51 -11.50 -14.50
N ILE A 200 6.80 -10.51 -15.05
CA ILE A 200 6.24 -9.39 -14.30
C ILE A 200 4.85 -9.81 -13.80
N ASN A 201 4.82 -10.34 -12.57
CA ASN A 201 3.60 -10.83 -11.92
C ASN A 201 3.09 -9.84 -10.87
N GLY A 202 1.75 -9.85 -10.70
CA GLY A 202 1.07 -9.12 -9.64
C GLY A 202 0.78 -7.66 -9.99
N THR A 203 0.69 -6.83 -8.95
CA THR A 203 0.38 -5.39 -9.09
C THR A 203 1.63 -4.53 -9.02
N ALA A 204 1.47 -3.22 -9.20
CA ALA A 204 2.53 -2.24 -8.95
C ALA A 204 2.76 -1.96 -7.44
N GLY A 205 2.22 -2.79 -6.54
CA GLY A 205 2.42 -2.68 -5.09
C GLY A 205 1.58 -1.62 -4.37
N GLN A 206 0.57 -1.04 -5.03
CA GLN A 206 -0.26 0.06 -4.50
C GLN A 206 -1.62 -0.41 -3.98
N MET A 207 -2.23 -1.34 -4.69
CA MET A 207 -3.47 -2.02 -4.29
C MET A 207 -3.53 -3.37 -4.99
N TRP A 208 -4.43 -4.21 -4.53
CA TRP A 208 -4.66 -5.56 -5.04
C TRP A 208 -6.14 -5.80 -5.33
N PRO A 209 -6.47 -6.86 -6.08
CA PRO A 209 -7.85 -7.24 -6.32
C PRO A 209 -8.67 -7.41 -5.02
N PRO A 210 -9.96 -7.01 -5.02
CA PRO A 210 -10.83 -7.11 -3.85
C PRO A 210 -11.25 -8.55 -3.56
N PHE A 211 -11.93 -8.74 -2.42
CA PHE A 211 -12.50 -10.02 -1.96
C PHE A 211 -11.45 -11.11 -1.70
N MET A 212 -10.40 -10.74 -0.97
CA MET A 212 -9.32 -11.64 -0.59
C MET A 212 -9.76 -12.70 0.40
N THR A 213 -9.18 -13.89 0.27
CA THR A 213 -9.31 -15.01 1.21
C THR A 213 -7.95 -15.35 1.83
N PRO A 214 -7.89 -16.12 2.92
CA PRO A 214 -6.62 -16.60 3.51
C PRO A 214 -5.74 -17.41 2.55
N GLU A 215 -6.31 -18.01 1.50
CA GLU A 215 -5.59 -18.75 0.45
C GLU A 215 -4.99 -17.81 -0.62
N SER A 216 -5.42 -16.56 -0.64
CA SER A 216 -4.89 -15.55 -1.56
C SER A 216 -3.44 -15.22 -1.23
N SER A 217 -2.65 -14.86 -2.23
CA SER A 217 -1.30 -14.34 -2.07
C SER A 217 -1.16 -12.97 -2.71
N LEU A 218 -0.32 -12.12 -2.13
CA LEU A 218 -0.05 -10.80 -2.70
C LEU A 218 1.18 -10.86 -3.57
N GLU A 219 1.00 -10.67 -4.87
CA GLU A 219 2.10 -10.58 -5.81
C GLU A 219 2.25 -9.13 -6.26
N PHE A 220 3.48 -8.66 -6.36
CA PHE A 220 3.79 -7.35 -6.91
C PHE A 220 5.17 -7.33 -7.56
N TYR A 221 5.32 -6.49 -8.57
CA TYR A 221 6.60 -6.27 -9.24
C TYR A 221 7.28 -5.02 -8.67
N SER A 222 8.54 -5.16 -8.25
CA SER A 222 9.37 -4.03 -7.83
C SER A 222 10.53 -3.87 -8.81
N PRO A 223 10.59 -2.74 -9.56
CA PRO A 223 11.75 -2.41 -10.40
C PRO A 223 13.05 -2.37 -9.59
N GLU A 224 13.02 -1.87 -8.36
CA GLU A 224 14.19 -1.71 -7.51
C GLU A 224 14.77 -3.04 -7.03
N ALA A 225 13.90 -4.04 -6.80
CA ALA A 225 14.28 -5.41 -6.48
C ALA A 225 14.51 -6.29 -7.72
N CYS A 226 14.24 -5.76 -8.92
CA CYS A 226 14.44 -6.40 -10.21
C CYS A 226 13.63 -7.70 -10.43
N ARG A 227 12.59 -7.95 -9.64
CA ARG A 227 11.73 -9.14 -9.76
C ARG A 227 10.36 -8.93 -9.15
N SER A 228 9.45 -9.84 -9.47
CA SER A 228 8.22 -10.00 -8.71
C SER A 228 8.44 -10.71 -7.38
N MET A 229 7.75 -10.23 -6.35
CA MET A 229 7.75 -10.78 -5.00
C MET A 229 6.35 -11.24 -4.63
N LYS A 230 6.28 -12.30 -3.83
CA LYS A 230 5.04 -12.93 -3.38
C LYS A 230 5.00 -12.97 -1.85
N LEU A 231 3.97 -12.36 -1.26
CA LEU A 231 3.70 -12.39 0.16
C LEU A 231 2.56 -13.35 0.47
N MET A 232 2.65 -13.98 1.64
CA MET A 232 1.71 -15.01 2.09
C MET A 232 0.90 -14.51 3.27
N TYR A 233 -0.36 -14.91 3.32
CA TYR A 233 -1.22 -14.66 4.47
C TYR A 233 -0.60 -15.26 5.73
N LYS A 234 -0.66 -14.50 6.83
CA LYS A 234 -0.20 -14.93 8.15
C LYS A 234 -1.35 -15.05 9.13
N GLU A 235 -2.08 -13.96 9.34
CA GLU A 235 -3.09 -13.86 10.40
C GLU A 235 -4.11 -12.74 10.11
N PRO A 236 -5.33 -12.82 10.69
CA PRO A 236 -6.26 -11.70 10.66
C PRO A 236 -5.83 -10.63 11.69
N GLY A 237 -6.15 -9.37 11.40
CA GLY A 237 -5.79 -8.24 12.23
C GLY A 237 -6.88 -7.16 12.23
N VAL A 238 -6.64 -6.12 13.03
CA VAL A 238 -7.48 -4.91 13.07
C VAL A 238 -6.55 -3.71 13.11
N PHE A 239 -6.76 -2.77 12.19
CA PHE A 239 -6.04 -1.49 12.14
C PHE A 239 -7.06 -0.37 12.35
N GLU A 240 -6.96 0.38 13.45
CA GLU A 240 -7.85 1.51 13.76
C GLU A 240 -9.37 1.17 13.64
N GLY A 241 -9.74 -0.04 14.09
CA GLY A 241 -11.11 -0.55 14.01
C GLY A 241 -11.53 -1.12 12.65
N ILE A 242 -10.64 -1.11 11.65
CA ILE A 242 -10.83 -1.68 10.31
C ILE A 242 -10.25 -3.11 10.28
N PRO A 243 -11.02 -4.13 9.85
CA PRO A 243 -10.50 -5.50 9.75
C PRO A 243 -9.46 -5.62 8.62
N THR A 244 -8.34 -6.27 8.90
CA THR A 244 -7.24 -6.45 7.93
C THR A 244 -6.76 -7.89 7.90
N TYR A 245 -6.12 -8.28 6.81
CA TYR A 245 -5.30 -9.48 6.71
C TYR A 245 -3.84 -9.08 6.65
N ARG A 246 -3.02 -9.70 7.50
CA ARG A 246 -1.58 -9.49 7.52
C ARG A 246 -0.91 -10.47 6.57
N PHE A 247 -0.20 -9.92 5.60
CA PHE A 247 0.63 -10.66 4.67
C PHE A 247 2.10 -10.40 4.98
N VAL A 248 2.93 -11.44 4.91
CA VAL A 248 4.36 -11.37 5.23
C VAL A 248 5.20 -12.01 4.14
N ALA A 249 6.46 -11.61 4.06
CA ALA A 249 7.43 -12.30 3.22
C ALA A 249 7.65 -13.74 3.75
N PRO A 250 7.45 -14.79 2.93
CA PRO A 250 7.76 -16.15 3.34
C PRO A 250 9.29 -16.33 3.43
N LYS A 251 9.75 -17.30 4.24
CA LYS A 251 11.18 -17.66 4.33
C LYS A 251 11.76 -18.08 2.98
N THR A 252 10.92 -18.55 2.06
CA THR A 252 11.30 -18.96 0.70
C THR A 252 11.57 -17.79 -0.24
N LEU A 253 11.26 -16.54 0.12
CA LEU A 253 11.36 -15.38 -0.79
C LEU A 253 12.77 -15.22 -1.39
N PHE A 254 13.80 -15.31 -0.55
CA PHE A 254 15.21 -15.26 -0.94
C PHE A 254 15.93 -16.60 -0.75
N ALA A 255 15.18 -17.70 -0.62
CA ALA A 255 15.78 -19.01 -0.42
C ALA A 255 16.53 -19.46 -1.68
N ASN A 256 17.58 -20.24 -1.49
CA ASN A 256 18.35 -20.85 -2.57
C ASN A 256 17.48 -21.79 -3.43
N GLY A 257 17.75 -21.89 -4.73
CA GLY A 257 17.06 -22.79 -5.66
C GLY A 257 17.07 -24.27 -5.23
N SER A 258 18.13 -24.72 -4.55
CA SER A 258 18.19 -26.09 -4.00
C SER A 258 17.19 -26.34 -2.88
N ILE A 259 16.80 -25.30 -2.12
CA ILE A 259 15.80 -25.38 -1.04
C ILE A 259 14.40 -25.12 -1.59
N TYR A 260 14.28 -24.17 -2.52
CA TYR A 260 13.04 -23.78 -3.15
C TYR A 260 13.23 -23.73 -4.67
N PRO A 261 12.93 -24.84 -5.39
CA PRO A 261 13.18 -24.97 -6.83
C PRO A 261 12.67 -23.80 -7.71
N PRO A 262 11.52 -23.17 -7.42
CA PRO A 262 11.09 -22.01 -8.19
C PRO A 262 12.04 -20.81 -8.18
N ASN A 263 13.01 -20.75 -7.24
CA ASN A 263 14.03 -19.71 -7.20
C ASN A 263 15.30 -20.03 -8.00
N GLU A 264 15.40 -21.21 -8.63
CA GLU A 264 16.61 -21.64 -9.35
C GLU A 264 17.05 -20.63 -10.43
N GLY A 265 16.10 -20.02 -11.15
CA GLY A 265 16.41 -19.03 -12.18
C GLY A 265 16.96 -17.69 -11.67
N PHE A 266 16.93 -17.44 -10.36
CA PHE A 266 17.48 -16.23 -9.74
C PHE A 266 18.96 -16.38 -9.30
N CYS A 267 19.55 -17.58 -9.37
CA CYS A 267 20.93 -17.87 -8.94
C CYS A 267 22.00 -17.33 -9.90
N PRO A 268 23.18 -16.92 -9.41
CA PRO A 268 24.24 -17.89 -9.09
C PRO A 268 24.32 -18.17 -7.59
N CYS A 269 24.21 -19.44 -7.23
CA CYS A 269 23.85 -19.93 -5.91
C CYS A 269 24.98 -19.76 -4.88
N LEU A 270 24.93 -18.66 -4.12
CA LEU A 270 25.58 -18.53 -2.81
C LEU A 270 24.64 -19.10 -1.72
N GLU A 271 24.86 -18.70 -0.47
CA GLU A 271 24.04 -19.08 0.67
C GLU A 271 22.58 -18.67 0.53
N SER A 272 21.70 -19.42 1.19
CA SER A 272 20.26 -19.16 1.17
C SER A 272 19.92 -17.87 1.93
N GLY A 273 18.92 -17.11 1.45
CA GLY A 273 18.40 -15.90 2.09
C GLY A 273 18.98 -14.58 1.56
N ILE A 274 19.80 -14.64 0.52
CA ILE A 274 20.30 -13.49 -0.24
C ILE A 274 19.97 -13.65 -1.73
N GLN A 275 19.71 -12.55 -2.40
CA GLN A 275 19.41 -12.48 -3.83
C GLN A 275 20.47 -11.66 -4.54
N ASN A 276 21.21 -12.27 -5.47
CA ASN A 276 22.13 -11.53 -6.32
C ASN A 276 21.33 -10.62 -7.26
N VAL A 277 21.64 -9.33 -7.29
CA VAL A 277 21.02 -8.33 -8.18
C VAL A 277 22.01 -7.72 -9.16
N SER A 278 23.16 -8.37 -9.37
CA SER A 278 24.20 -7.87 -10.29
C SER A 278 23.70 -7.72 -11.73
N THR A 279 22.77 -8.58 -12.16
CA THR A 279 22.23 -8.57 -13.53
C THR A 279 21.49 -7.28 -13.87
N CYS A 280 20.79 -6.69 -12.90
CA CYS A 280 20.08 -5.40 -13.07
C CYS A 280 20.84 -4.19 -12.51
N ARG A 281 21.99 -4.39 -11.85
CA ARG A 281 22.81 -3.34 -11.22
C ARG A 281 24.20 -3.24 -11.86
N PHE A 282 24.26 -3.14 -13.19
CA PHE A 282 25.49 -2.91 -13.96
C PHE A 282 26.62 -3.91 -13.66
N SER A 283 26.27 -5.17 -13.36
CA SER A 283 27.18 -6.23 -12.94
C SER A 283 27.90 -5.99 -11.60
N ALA A 284 27.50 -4.98 -10.83
CA ALA A 284 28.02 -4.78 -9.48
C ALA A 284 27.60 -5.96 -8.58
N PRO A 285 28.50 -6.49 -7.72
CA PRO A 285 28.24 -7.68 -6.90
C PRO A 285 27.38 -7.36 -5.67
N LEU A 286 26.17 -6.85 -5.91
CA LEU A 286 25.20 -6.42 -4.92
C LEU A 286 24.18 -7.52 -4.63
N PHE A 287 23.76 -7.59 -3.37
CA PHE A 287 22.82 -8.59 -2.88
C PHE A 287 21.69 -7.94 -2.08
N LEU A 288 20.46 -8.41 -2.31
CA LEU A 288 19.29 -8.09 -1.50
C LEU A 288 19.02 -9.19 -0.47
N SER A 289 18.54 -8.80 0.70
CA SER A 289 18.11 -9.73 1.76
C SER A 289 17.10 -9.05 2.69
N HIS A 290 16.59 -9.80 3.67
CA HIS A 290 15.94 -9.16 4.82
C HIS A 290 16.98 -8.50 5.74
N PRO A 291 16.61 -7.47 6.52
CA PRO A 291 17.52 -6.81 7.45
C PRO A 291 18.21 -7.78 8.42
N HIS A 292 19.49 -7.52 8.67
CA HIS A 292 20.41 -8.37 9.44
C HIS A 292 20.45 -9.83 8.98
N PHE A 293 20.19 -10.09 7.70
CA PHE A 293 20.10 -11.43 7.12
C PHE A 293 19.03 -12.30 7.81
N LEU A 294 17.90 -11.71 8.22
CA LEU A 294 16.77 -12.46 8.76
C LEU A 294 16.30 -13.54 7.75
N ASN A 295 16.08 -14.76 8.25
CA ASN A 295 15.72 -15.94 7.45
C ASN A 295 16.79 -16.39 6.42
N ALA A 296 18.02 -15.91 6.53
CA ALA A 296 19.14 -16.39 5.74
C ALA A 296 19.95 -17.46 6.47
N ASP A 297 20.89 -18.07 5.75
CA ASP A 297 21.85 -18.99 6.34
C ASP A 297 22.64 -18.28 7.47
N PRO A 298 22.73 -18.88 8.68
CA PRO A 298 23.46 -18.30 9.80
C PRO A 298 24.89 -17.89 9.45
N VAL A 299 25.55 -18.57 8.51
CA VAL A 299 26.94 -18.25 8.14
C VAL A 299 27.10 -16.80 7.65
N LEU A 300 26.05 -16.22 7.04
CA LEU A 300 26.06 -14.83 6.57
C LEU A 300 26.04 -13.83 7.73
N ALA A 301 25.19 -14.07 8.73
CA ALA A 301 25.11 -13.24 9.92
C ALA A 301 26.35 -13.44 10.80
N GLU A 302 26.84 -14.68 10.92
CA GLU A 302 28.02 -15.02 11.71
C GLU A 302 29.32 -14.52 11.09
N ALA A 303 29.37 -14.27 9.78
CA ALA A 303 30.55 -13.69 9.11
C ALA A 303 30.80 -12.22 9.48
N VAL A 304 29.83 -11.50 10.05
CA VAL A 304 29.94 -10.08 10.39
C VAL A 304 29.54 -9.84 11.84
N THR A 305 30.45 -9.25 12.63
CA THR A 305 30.15 -8.90 14.03
C THR A 305 29.29 -7.64 14.08
N GLY A 306 28.21 -7.67 14.87
CA GLY A 306 27.27 -6.55 15.05
C GLY A 306 25.88 -6.76 14.42
N LEU A 307 25.63 -7.93 13.83
CA LEU A 307 24.32 -8.27 13.26
C LEU A 307 23.45 -9.04 14.25
N HIS A 308 22.19 -8.60 14.39
CA HIS A 308 21.22 -9.19 15.32
C HIS A 308 19.85 -9.37 14.65
N PRO A 309 19.65 -10.44 13.85
CA PRO A 309 18.38 -10.68 13.19
C PRO A 309 17.22 -10.82 14.20
N ASN A 310 16.16 -10.02 14.03
CA ASN A 310 14.98 -10.02 14.88
C ASN A 310 13.71 -10.05 14.01
N GLN A 311 12.79 -10.97 14.31
CA GLN A 311 11.60 -11.18 13.49
C GLN A 311 10.64 -9.97 13.51
N GLU A 312 10.45 -9.31 14.65
CA GLU A 312 9.52 -8.18 14.77
C GLU A 312 10.10 -6.93 14.13
N ALA A 313 11.38 -6.64 14.40
CA ALA A 313 12.06 -5.46 13.87
C ALA A 313 12.33 -5.57 12.36
N HIS A 314 12.64 -6.77 11.84
CA HIS A 314 13.15 -6.93 10.47
C HIS A 314 12.19 -7.63 9.50
N SER A 315 11.02 -8.08 9.95
CA SER A 315 10.02 -8.63 9.02
C SER A 315 9.35 -7.54 8.19
N LEU A 316 9.15 -7.88 6.92
CA LEU A 316 8.30 -7.15 5.98
C LEU A 316 6.86 -7.62 6.15
N PHE A 317 5.92 -6.67 6.22
CA PHE A 317 4.49 -6.96 6.28
C PHE A 317 3.63 -5.92 5.56
N LEU A 318 2.48 -6.38 5.07
CA LEU A 318 1.40 -5.57 4.53
C LEU A 318 0.09 -5.97 5.20
N ASP A 319 -0.59 -5.02 5.83
CA ASP A 319 -1.93 -5.19 6.37
C ASP A 319 -2.93 -4.65 5.33
N ILE A 320 -3.73 -5.54 4.76
CA ILE A 320 -4.67 -5.20 3.68
C ILE A 320 -6.10 -5.38 4.14
N HIS A 321 -6.98 -4.45 3.80
CA HIS A 321 -8.41 -4.62 4.00
C HIS A 321 -8.96 -5.62 2.97
N PRO A 322 -9.47 -6.79 3.40
CA PRO A 322 -9.69 -7.94 2.51
C PRO A 322 -10.79 -7.70 1.47
N VAL A 323 -11.80 -6.88 1.79
CA VAL A 323 -12.92 -6.63 0.87
C VAL A 323 -12.52 -5.66 -0.25
N THR A 324 -11.62 -4.70 0.01
CA THR A 324 -11.24 -3.68 -0.99
C THR A 324 -9.88 -3.93 -1.64
N GLY A 325 -9.01 -4.72 -1.01
CA GLY A 325 -7.64 -4.94 -1.49
C GLY A 325 -6.70 -3.74 -1.31
N ILE A 326 -7.11 -2.76 -0.50
CA ILE A 326 -6.31 -1.54 -0.22
C ILE A 326 -5.43 -1.77 1.02
N PRO A 327 -4.14 -1.45 0.96
CA PRO A 327 -3.26 -1.51 2.13
C PRO A 327 -3.63 -0.43 3.16
N MET A 328 -3.73 -0.85 4.41
CA MET A 328 -4.02 0.03 5.56
C MET A 328 -2.74 0.44 6.30
N ASN A 329 -1.83 -0.51 6.45
CA ASN A 329 -0.54 -0.32 7.11
C ASN A 329 0.48 -1.22 6.41
N CYS A 330 1.64 -0.68 6.05
CA CYS A 330 2.69 -1.46 5.41
C CYS A 330 4.06 -1.05 5.93
N SER A 331 4.96 -2.03 5.96
CA SER A 331 6.38 -1.81 6.20
C SER A 331 7.17 -2.79 5.34
N VAL A 332 7.65 -2.27 4.21
CA VAL A 332 8.50 -2.98 3.26
C VAL A 332 9.94 -2.78 3.69
N LYS A 333 10.60 -3.87 4.11
CA LYS A 333 11.98 -3.82 4.64
C LYS A 333 12.91 -4.69 3.81
N LEU A 334 13.99 -4.09 3.33
CA LEU A 334 15.02 -4.76 2.54
C LEU A 334 16.42 -4.28 2.96
N GLN A 335 17.41 -5.14 2.78
CA GLN A 335 18.81 -4.86 3.04
C GLN A 335 19.62 -4.98 1.76
N LEU A 336 20.51 -4.01 1.53
CA LEU A 336 21.49 -4.02 0.46
C LEU A 336 22.87 -4.39 1.01
N SER A 337 23.51 -5.38 0.39
CA SER A 337 24.83 -5.87 0.78
C SER A 337 25.78 -5.91 -0.42
N LEU A 338 27.07 -5.84 -0.16
CA LEU A 338 28.13 -5.95 -1.16
C LEU A 338 28.94 -7.22 -0.92
N TYR A 339 29.11 -8.04 -1.96
CA TYR A 339 30.09 -9.12 -1.91
C TYR A 339 31.47 -8.59 -2.25
N MET A 340 32.42 -8.80 -1.33
CA MET A 340 33.80 -8.35 -1.47
C MET A 340 34.79 -9.46 -1.07
N LYS A 341 35.94 -9.49 -1.74
CA LYS A 341 37.03 -10.43 -1.48
C LYS A 341 38.36 -9.86 -1.99
N SER A 342 39.47 -10.46 -1.57
CA SER A 342 40.79 -10.17 -2.12
C SER A 342 40.89 -10.62 -3.58
N ILE A 343 41.47 -9.76 -4.43
CA ILE A 343 41.73 -10.06 -5.84
C ILE A 343 43.21 -9.83 -6.13
N ALA A 344 43.91 -10.90 -6.49
CA ALA A 344 45.33 -10.83 -6.85
C ALA A 344 45.56 -9.83 -7.98
N GLY A 345 46.48 -8.88 -7.76
CA GLY A 345 46.76 -7.79 -8.70
C GLY A 345 45.94 -6.52 -8.48
N ILE A 346 45.02 -6.49 -7.51
CA ILE A 346 44.28 -5.30 -7.09
C ILE A 346 44.65 -4.92 -5.66
N GLY A 347 45.60 -3.98 -5.52
CA GLY A 347 46.20 -3.62 -4.23
C GLY A 347 45.20 -3.13 -3.19
N GLN A 348 44.14 -2.43 -3.62
CA GLN A 348 43.09 -1.89 -2.76
C GLN A 348 42.33 -2.98 -2.00
N THR A 349 42.21 -4.19 -2.56
CA THR A 349 41.47 -5.29 -1.92
C THR A 349 42.23 -5.96 -0.78
N GLY A 350 43.53 -5.68 -0.62
CA GLY A 350 44.35 -6.26 0.44
C GLY A 350 44.20 -7.77 0.56
N LYS A 351 43.99 -8.25 1.78
CA LYS A 351 43.73 -9.66 2.13
C LYS A 351 42.29 -9.87 2.62
N ILE A 352 41.32 -9.12 2.10
CA ILE A 352 39.92 -9.26 2.49
C ILE A 352 39.46 -10.71 2.26
N GLU A 353 38.98 -11.35 3.31
CA GLU A 353 38.32 -12.66 3.21
C GLU A 353 36.96 -12.51 2.51
N PRO A 354 36.53 -13.49 1.70
CA PRO A 354 35.24 -13.43 1.02
C PRO A 354 34.08 -13.23 1.99
N VAL A 355 33.33 -12.14 1.81
CA VAL A 355 32.22 -11.79 2.71
C VAL A 355 31.13 -11.01 1.96
N VAL A 356 29.87 -11.29 2.31
CA VAL A 356 28.71 -10.47 1.92
C VAL A 356 28.48 -9.45 3.03
N LEU A 357 29.07 -8.27 2.90
CA LEU A 357 29.02 -7.24 3.92
C LEU A 357 27.78 -6.35 3.72
N PRO A 358 26.87 -6.24 4.70
CA PRO A 358 25.72 -5.37 4.57
C PRO A 358 26.14 -3.90 4.59
N LEU A 359 25.54 -3.10 3.70
CA LEU A 359 25.83 -1.68 3.57
C LEU A 359 24.82 -0.85 4.36
N LEU A 360 23.54 -1.14 4.11
CA LEU A 360 22.40 -0.53 4.77
C LEU A 360 21.18 -1.43 4.66
N TRP A 361 20.20 -1.19 5.51
CA TRP A 361 18.84 -1.64 5.28
C TRP A 361 17.89 -0.46 5.37
N PHE A 362 16.74 -0.59 4.72
CA PHE A 362 15.74 0.45 4.68
C PHE A 362 14.34 -0.12 4.90
N ALA A 363 13.48 0.71 5.47
CA ALA A 363 12.07 0.45 5.65
C ALA A 363 11.28 1.54 4.94
N GLU A 364 10.51 1.14 3.93
CA GLU A 364 9.48 1.99 3.33
C GLU A 364 8.16 1.68 4.03
N SER A 365 7.64 2.66 4.76
CA SER A 365 6.47 2.49 5.62
C SER A 365 5.41 3.52 5.31
N GLY A 366 4.15 3.10 5.37
CA GLY A 366 2.99 3.96 5.18
C GLY A 366 1.81 3.39 5.96
N ALA A 367 1.09 4.27 6.64
CA ALA A 367 -0.09 3.90 7.42
C ALA A 367 -1.21 4.91 7.14
N MET A 368 -2.42 4.42 6.90
CA MET A 368 -3.56 5.27 6.63
C MET A 368 -3.91 6.09 7.88
N GLU A 369 -3.96 7.41 7.73
CA GLU A 369 -4.20 8.34 8.84
C GLU A 369 -5.16 9.49 8.44
N GLY A 370 -5.57 10.28 9.43
CA GLY A 370 -6.34 11.52 9.25
C GLY A 370 -7.72 11.33 8.62
N GLU A 371 -8.12 12.29 7.79
CA GLU A 371 -9.44 12.32 7.14
C GLU A 371 -9.69 11.11 6.23
N THR A 372 -8.65 10.61 5.57
CA THR A 372 -8.73 9.42 4.71
C THR A 372 -9.15 8.20 5.54
N LEU A 373 -8.52 8.00 6.70
CA LEU A 373 -8.86 6.93 7.63
C LEU A 373 -10.31 7.05 8.13
N HIS A 374 -10.71 8.25 8.56
CA HIS A 374 -12.07 8.49 9.05
C HIS A 374 -13.13 8.25 7.99
N THR A 375 -12.88 8.70 6.75
CA THR A 375 -13.77 8.48 5.62
C THR A 375 -13.88 6.99 5.30
N PHE A 376 -12.75 6.29 5.23
CA PHE A 376 -12.71 4.85 4.99
C PHE A 376 -13.47 4.07 6.06
N TYR A 377 -13.21 4.35 7.33
CA TYR A 377 -13.90 3.72 8.47
C TYR A 377 -15.41 3.98 8.43
N THR A 378 -15.82 5.23 8.18
CA THR A 378 -17.24 5.61 8.17
C THR A 378 -17.99 4.90 7.05
N GLN A 379 -17.41 4.86 5.85
CA GLN A 379 -18.08 4.29 4.68
C GLN A 379 -18.07 2.76 4.66
N LEU A 380 -16.98 2.13 5.10
CA LEU A 380 -16.79 0.68 4.94
C LEU A 380 -17.01 -0.12 6.23
N VAL A 381 -16.91 0.49 7.39
CA VAL A 381 -17.13 -0.18 8.68
C VAL A 381 -18.42 0.30 9.34
N LEU A 382 -18.59 1.61 9.52
CA LEU A 382 -19.70 2.15 10.30
C LEU A 382 -21.03 2.07 9.54
N MET A 383 -21.12 2.59 8.31
CA MET A 383 -22.35 2.60 7.52
C MET A 383 -22.94 1.19 7.33
N PRO A 384 -22.17 0.16 6.91
CA PRO A 384 -22.69 -1.20 6.80
C PRO A 384 -23.18 -1.76 8.13
N LYS A 385 -22.46 -1.51 9.25
CA LYS A 385 -22.92 -1.93 10.59
C LYS A 385 -24.23 -1.25 10.97
N VAL A 386 -24.35 0.07 10.76
CA VAL A 386 -25.58 0.83 11.04
C VAL A 386 -26.74 0.30 10.19
N MET A 387 -26.53 0.10 8.89
CA MET A 387 -27.56 -0.49 8.01
C MET A 387 -27.96 -1.90 8.45
N HIS A 388 -26.98 -2.71 8.87
CA HIS A 388 -27.19 -4.08 9.36
C HIS A 388 -27.96 -4.12 10.69
N TYR A 389 -27.74 -3.18 11.60
CA TYR A 389 -28.57 -3.08 12.81
C TYR A 389 -29.95 -2.48 12.52
N ALA A 390 -30.01 -1.46 11.66
CA ALA A 390 -31.26 -0.82 11.28
C ALA A 390 -32.25 -1.81 10.64
N GLN A 391 -31.78 -2.73 9.78
CA GLN A 391 -32.65 -3.78 9.22
C GLN A 391 -33.28 -4.67 10.32
N TYR A 392 -32.54 -5.04 11.37
CA TYR A 392 -33.07 -5.87 12.45
C TYR A 392 -34.05 -5.11 13.33
N VAL A 393 -33.75 -3.83 13.61
CA VAL A 393 -34.66 -2.95 14.37
C VAL A 393 -35.97 -2.76 13.60
N LEU A 394 -35.91 -2.50 12.29
CA LEU A 394 -37.10 -2.35 11.44
C LEU A 394 -37.90 -3.66 11.35
N LEU A 395 -37.22 -4.81 11.26
CA LEU A 395 -37.88 -6.12 11.24
C LEU A 395 -38.56 -6.43 12.57
N ALA A 396 -37.90 -6.15 13.71
CA ALA A 396 -38.49 -6.31 15.03
C ALA A 396 -39.72 -5.39 15.22
N LEU A 397 -39.61 -4.12 14.80
CA LEU A 397 -40.73 -3.18 14.82
C LEU A 397 -41.91 -3.70 13.97
N GLY A 398 -41.63 -4.21 12.77
CA GLY A 398 -42.64 -4.83 11.90
C GLY A 398 -43.34 -6.02 12.55
N CYS A 399 -42.59 -6.92 13.20
CA CYS A 399 -43.17 -8.04 13.94
C CYS A 399 -44.07 -7.57 15.09
N VAL A 400 -43.64 -6.58 15.87
CA VAL A 400 -44.47 -6.00 16.96
C VAL A 400 -45.76 -5.41 16.41
N LEU A 401 -45.69 -4.65 15.31
CA LEU A 401 -46.87 -4.06 14.66
C LEU A 401 -47.85 -5.10 14.11
N LEU A 402 -47.38 -6.29 13.72
CA LEU A 402 -48.25 -7.41 13.32
C LEU A 402 -48.82 -8.19 14.50
N LEU A 403 -48.06 -8.35 15.59
CA LEU A 403 -48.53 -9.08 16.77
C LEU A 403 -49.62 -8.32 17.53
N VAL A 404 -49.55 -6.99 17.61
CA VAL A 404 -50.55 -6.16 18.30
C VAL A 404 -51.99 -6.40 17.78
N PRO A 405 -52.31 -6.30 16.48
CA PRO A 405 -53.66 -6.56 15.98
C PRO A 405 -54.08 -8.03 16.14
N VAL A 406 -53.16 -8.99 16.01
CA VAL A 406 -53.47 -10.41 16.23
C VAL A 406 -53.86 -10.65 17.70
N ILE A 407 -53.12 -10.07 18.65
CA ILE A 407 -53.45 -10.14 20.07
C ILE A 407 -54.80 -9.46 20.34
N CYS A 408 -55.06 -8.30 19.74
CA CYS A 408 -56.35 -7.62 19.84
C CYS A 408 -57.52 -8.46 19.28
N GLN A 409 -57.33 -9.15 18.15
CA GLN A 409 -58.34 -10.05 17.57
C GLN A 409 -58.58 -11.31 18.42
N ILE A 410 -57.52 -11.91 18.99
CA ILE A 410 -57.66 -13.06 19.89
C ILE A 410 -58.41 -12.61 21.16
N ARG A 411 -58.06 -11.46 21.74
CA ARG A 411 -58.77 -10.90 22.91
C ARG A 411 -60.23 -10.58 22.61
N SER A 412 -60.55 -10.04 21.43
CA SER A 412 -61.95 -9.77 21.06
C SER A 412 -62.77 -11.06 20.90
N LYS A 413 -62.19 -12.11 20.32
CA LYS A 413 -62.83 -13.43 20.20
C LYS A 413 -63.03 -14.12 21.55
N VAL A 414 -62.07 -14.03 22.47
CA VAL A 414 -62.19 -14.58 23.83
C VAL A 414 -63.22 -13.80 24.67
N GLY A 415 -63.29 -12.46 24.51
CA GLY A 415 -64.32 -11.64 25.15
C GLY A 415 -65.75 -11.95 24.67
N ALA A 416 -65.92 -12.24 23.37
CA ALA A 416 -67.21 -12.63 22.80
C ALA A 416 -67.70 -14.02 23.28
N GLY A 417 -66.78 -14.94 23.59
CA GLY A 417 -67.11 -16.25 24.16
C GLY A 417 -67.63 -16.22 25.60
N GLN A 418 -67.23 -15.21 26.39
CA GLN A 418 -67.72 -15.04 27.78
C GLN A 418 -69.10 -14.35 27.85
N SER A 419 -69.49 -13.56 26.86
CA SER A 419 -70.84 -12.98 26.78
C SER A 419 -71.92 -14.01 26.42
N VAL A 420 -71.57 -15.09 25.71
CA VAL A 420 -72.53 -16.18 25.39
C VAL A 420 -72.77 -17.10 26.59
N ALA A 421 -71.76 -17.35 27.43
CA ALA A 421 -71.92 -18.19 28.62
C ALA A 421 -72.67 -17.51 29.79
N ARG A 422 -72.91 -16.19 29.73
CA ARG A 422 -73.62 -15.44 30.79
C ARG A 422 -75.07 -15.09 30.46
N ALA A 423 -75.54 -15.40 29.24
CA ALA A 423 -76.87 -15.06 28.77
C ALA A 423 -77.93 -16.17 28.99
N ASP A 424 -77.54 -17.37 29.44
CA ASP A 424 -78.48 -18.49 29.67
C ASP A 424 -79.04 -18.56 31.11
N SER A 425 -78.93 -17.49 31.88
CA SER A 425 -79.59 -17.39 33.19
C SER A 425 -80.36 -16.07 33.21
N TYR A 426 -81.59 -16.09 33.71
CA TYR A 426 -82.58 -15.00 33.74
C TYR A 426 -83.47 -14.85 32.48
N SER A 427 -84.23 -15.91 32.19
CA SER A 427 -85.60 -15.74 31.69
C SER A 427 -86.56 -15.45 32.85
N LEU A 428 -87.60 -14.66 32.54
CA LEU A 428 -88.84 -14.37 33.27
C LEU A 428 -88.85 -13.23 34.30
N ALA A 429 -89.40 -12.07 33.91
CA ALA A 429 -90.64 -11.52 34.50
C ALA A 429 -91.14 -10.20 33.82
N CYS A 430 -92.28 -10.32 33.15
CA CYS A 430 -93.43 -9.42 32.98
C CYS A 430 -93.34 -7.87 33.08
N TRP A 431 -93.75 -7.25 31.95
CA TRP A 431 -94.86 -6.27 31.74
C TRP A 431 -95.09 -5.06 32.68
N GLY A 432 -95.16 -3.86 32.07
CA GLY A 432 -95.85 -2.68 32.59
C GLY A 432 -95.73 -1.44 31.68
N LYS A 433 -96.88 -0.91 31.22
CA LYS A 433 -97.09 0.16 30.22
C LYS A 433 -96.70 1.58 30.67
N GLY A 434 -96.42 2.47 29.70
CA GLY A 434 -96.84 3.89 29.79
C GLY A 434 -96.00 4.97 29.06
N ALA A 435 -96.51 5.45 27.92
CA ALA A 435 -96.43 6.82 27.32
C ALA A 435 -95.06 7.56 27.21
N SER A 436 -94.52 7.73 26.00
CA SER A 436 -94.62 8.95 25.14
C SER A 436 -93.70 10.11 25.54
N ASP A 437 -92.59 10.33 24.81
CA ASP A 437 -92.50 11.46 23.88
C ASP A 437 -91.30 11.42 22.93
N ARG A 438 -91.42 12.16 21.82
CA ARG A 438 -90.59 12.20 20.60
C ARG A 438 -89.18 12.76 20.82
N THR A 439 -88.20 12.32 20.02
CA THR A 439 -87.47 13.16 19.01
C THR A 439 -86.32 12.40 18.32
N LEU A 440 -85.99 12.86 17.10
CA LEU A 440 -85.25 12.20 16.03
C LEU A 440 -83.71 12.15 16.21
N TRP A 441 -83.09 11.11 15.64
CA TRP A 441 -81.66 10.94 15.33
C TRP A 441 -81.24 11.79 14.09
N PRO A 442 -79.93 12.11 13.85
CA PRO A 442 -78.98 11.13 13.29
C PRO A 442 -77.52 11.17 13.80
N THR A 443 -76.99 9.95 13.92
CA THR A 443 -75.61 9.47 13.70
C THR A 443 -74.48 10.45 13.34
N ALA A 444 -73.39 10.41 14.11
CA ALA A 444 -72.04 10.77 13.66
C ALA A 444 -71.04 9.69 14.09
N ALA A 445 -70.71 8.79 13.16
CA ALA A 445 -69.65 7.80 13.30
C ALA A 445 -68.30 8.42 12.91
N TRP A 446 -67.30 8.23 13.77
CA TRP A 446 -65.90 8.53 13.51
C TRP A 446 -65.28 7.46 12.61
N SER A 447 -64.67 7.90 11.51
CA SER A 447 -63.86 7.08 10.60
C SER A 447 -62.36 7.33 10.82
N PRO A 448 -61.50 6.29 10.88
CA PRO A 448 -60.04 6.44 10.88
C PRO A 448 -59.50 6.58 9.42
N PRO A 449 -58.27 7.10 9.22
CA PRO A 449 -57.73 7.42 7.90
C PRO A 449 -57.29 6.17 7.10
N PRO A 450 -57.22 6.24 5.76
CA PRO A 450 -56.94 5.08 4.92
C PRO A 450 -55.46 4.70 4.89
N ALA A 451 -55.20 3.40 5.00
CA ALA A 451 -53.92 2.77 4.71
C ALA A 451 -53.64 2.80 3.19
N ALA A 452 -52.42 3.18 2.81
CA ALA A 452 -51.92 3.04 1.46
C ALA A 452 -51.70 1.56 1.13
N VAL A 453 -52.52 1.01 0.23
CA VAL A 453 -52.31 -0.31 -0.38
C VAL A 453 -51.53 -0.11 -1.69
N LEU A 454 -50.28 -0.54 -1.71
CA LEU A 454 -49.49 -0.71 -2.92
C LEU A 454 -49.97 -1.97 -3.65
N LEU A 455 -50.79 -1.79 -4.68
CA LEU A 455 -51.11 -2.83 -5.66
C LEU A 455 -50.01 -2.87 -6.73
N LEU A 456 -49.25 -3.97 -6.75
CA LEU A 456 -48.40 -4.37 -7.88
C LEU A 456 -49.32 -4.81 -9.03
N CYS A 457 -49.41 -4.00 -10.08
CA CYS A 457 -49.97 -4.44 -11.37
C CYS A 457 -48.83 -4.82 -12.32
N TRP A 458 -48.83 -6.09 -12.71
CA TRP A 458 -48.00 -6.67 -13.74
C TRP A 458 -48.70 -6.47 -15.09
N SER A 459 -48.04 -5.84 -16.06
CA SER A 459 -48.43 -5.86 -17.48
C SER A 459 -47.19 -5.65 -18.34
N GLY A 460 -46.86 -6.67 -19.13
CA GLY A 460 -45.78 -6.62 -20.10
C GLY A 460 -46.29 -6.14 -21.45
N SER A 461 -45.59 -5.14 -22.03
CA SER A 461 -45.22 -5.07 -23.46
C SER A 461 -44.71 -3.67 -23.81
N GLY A 462 -43.50 -3.59 -24.38
CA GLY A 462 -43.17 -2.66 -25.46
C GLY A 462 -42.98 -1.15 -25.18
N HIS A 463 -41.70 -0.74 -25.20
CA HIS A 463 -41.17 0.54 -25.71
C HIS A 463 -41.32 1.87 -24.95
N ARG A 464 -40.13 2.47 -24.69
CA ARG A 464 -39.74 3.87 -24.43
C ARG A 464 -40.13 4.52 -23.08
N TRP A 465 -39.10 4.78 -22.29
CA TRP A 465 -39.14 5.58 -21.06
C TRP A 465 -38.76 7.05 -21.33
N GLY A 466 -39.59 7.98 -20.86
CA GLY A 466 -39.26 9.39 -20.70
C GLY A 466 -40.00 9.93 -19.48
N LEU A 467 -39.26 10.25 -18.41
CA LEU A 467 -39.83 10.84 -17.18
C LEU A 467 -40.04 12.36 -17.39
N ARG A 468 -41.29 12.82 -17.32
CA ARG A 468 -41.65 14.22 -17.05
C ARG A 468 -42.28 14.30 -15.65
N CYS A 469 -41.54 14.84 -14.67
CA CYS A 469 -42.11 15.30 -13.41
C CYS A 469 -42.84 16.64 -13.63
N ARG A 470 -44.14 16.70 -13.32
CA ARG A 470 -44.84 17.96 -13.04
C ARG A 470 -45.07 18.04 -11.53
N LEU A 471 -44.40 18.99 -10.88
CA LEU A 471 -44.69 19.43 -9.51
C LEU A 471 -45.86 20.42 -9.59
N ALA A 472 -46.98 20.09 -8.94
CA ALA A 472 -48.08 21.03 -8.69
C ALA A 472 -47.94 21.57 -7.26
N SER A 473 -47.96 22.90 -7.18
CA SER A 473 -47.80 23.75 -6.02
C SER A 473 -48.96 23.64 -5.02
N PHE A 474 -48.66 23.67 -3.72
CA PHE A 474 -49.64 23.93 -2.65
C PHE A 474 -49.34 25.31 -2.05
N ALA A 475 -50.27 26.24 -2.24
CA ALA A 475 -50.22 27.58 -1.67
C ALA A 475 -50.88 27.58 -0.27
N CYS A 476 -50.20 28.16 0.72
CA CYS A 476 -50.78 28.53 2.00
C CYS A 476 -50.73 30.07 2.12
N ARG A 477 -51.88 30.71 2.30
CA ARG A 477 -52.03 32.15 2.59
C ARG A 477 -51.78 32.39 4.07
N VAL A 478 -50.87 33.30 4.41
CA VAL A 478 -50.92 34.08 5.65
C VAL A 478 -50.67 35.54 5.29
N ALA A 479 -51.42 36.42 5.96
CA ALA A 479 -51.64 37.82 5.65
C ALA A 479 -50.40 38.73 5.84
N THR A 480 -50.44 39.82 5.08
CA THR A 480 -49.53 40.97 4.98
C THR A 480 -49.54 41.90 6.19
N THR A 481 -48.35 42.39 6.58
CA THR A 481 -48.05 43.82 6.85
C THR A 481 -46.54 44.08 6.73
N LEU A 482 -46.16 45.00 5.84
CA LEU A 482 -44.82 45.60 5.58
C LEU A 482 -44.67 46.89 6.43
N PRO A 483 -43.45 47.42 6.72
CA PRO A 483 -42.61 48.16 5.75
C PRO A 483 -41.08 47.83 5.83
N VAL A 484 -40.34 47.67 4.72
CA VAL A 484 -39.60 48.66 3.88
C VAL A 484 -38.22 49.07 4.45
N LEU A 485 -37.10 48.59 3.85
CA LEU A 485 -36.04 49.31 3.10
C LEU A 485 -34.62 48.70 3.21
N GLU A 486 -34.01 48.58 2.02
CA GLU A 486 -32.57 48.67 1.65
C GLU A 486 -31.56 47.55 1.97
N GLY A 487 -31.02 47.00 0.88
CA GLY A 487 -29.78 46.25 0.85
C GLY A 487 -29.04 46.42 -0.49
N LEU A 488 -27.71 46.43 -0.37
CA LEU A 488 -26.68 45.97 -1.32
C LEU A 488 -25.95 47.00 -2.22
N GLY A 489 -24.68 47.23 -1.86
CA GLY A 489 -23.53 47.11 -2.77
C GLY A 489 -22.60 46.00 -2.27
N PRO A 490 -21.40 45.75 -2.85
CA PRO A 490 -20.81 46.27 -4.09
C PRO A 490 -20.29 45.17 -5.04
N SER A 491 -19.89 45.55 -6.26
CA SER A 491 -19.08 44.69 -7.15
C SER A 491 -17.98 45.51 -7.86
N LEU A 492 -16.77 44.95 -7.82
CA LEU A 492 -15.67 45.07 -8.80
C LEU A 492 -14.82 46.36 -8.81
N GLY A 493 -13.60 46.23 -8.30
CA GLY A 493 -12.46 47.10 -8.59
C GLY A 493 -11.23 46.23 -8.92
N GLY A 494 -10.86 46.20 -10.20
CA GLY A 494 -9.56 45.71 -10.66
C GLY A 494 -8.51 46.81 -10.52
N GLY A 495 -7.33 46.46 -10.01
CA GLY A 495 -6.17 47.32 -9.93
C GLY A 495 -4.94 46.56 -10.41
N ALA A 496 -4.42 46.97 -11.57
CA ALA A 496 -3.12 46.58 -12.08
C ALA A 496 -2.02 47.33 -11.29
N GLY A 497 -1.01 46.59 -10.84
CA GLY A 497 0.22 47.14 -10.27
C GLY A 497 1.40 46.77 -11.17
N GLY A 498 2.14 47.79 -11.60
CA GLY A 498 3.52 47.65 -12.08
C GLY A 498 4.45 48.31 -11.09
N LEU A 499 5.47 47.56 -10.67
CA LEU A 499 6.85 47.96 -10.41
C LEU A 499 7.68 46.70 -10.13
#